data_AF-A0A7X4H3C2-F1
#
_entry.id   AF-A0A7X4H3C2-F1
#
_cell.length_a   1.000
_cell.length_b   1.000
_cell.length_c   1.000
_cell.angle_alpha   90.00
_cell.angle_beta   90.00
_cell.angle_gamma   90.00
#
_symmetry.space_group_name_H-M   'P 1'
#
loop_
_entity.id
_entity.type
_entity.pdbx_description
1 polymer ?
#
loop_
_entity_poly.entity_id
_entity_poly.type
_entity_poly.pdbx_seq_one_letter_code
_entity_poly.pdbx_strand_id
1 'polypeptide(L)'
;MKINKKRLLPLGIGLFVFAMVGLLADKAWSEKQQQLDLITDFYRDHLARPDKRQPSQVPPGFFTPELEALIDANNQLCYSLSRSDDICGYGADSDVFLDAQEASPSLDFERSSFRISRVGDNVVEATFNVYPDMGTAYDRQIRYVLVQEDEGWRVDDMLFSQNRSMRVELLQENDAILARARDLGDTAGWVFNYLRNGDMLDRAVRFIAFPVQVCDQYGVCAAMKRDDPRLMQALDYLSDNKSDTDVLPPPAEAQAADGKVIAIGALDFTFQNRAWWVTRIDLRRLQGIKPASGLPPTV
;
A
#
# COMPACT_ATOMS: atom_id res chain seq x y z
N MET A 1 52.43 36.19 44.53
CA MET A 1 52.00 34.77 44.65
C MET A 1 52.81 33.91 43.68
N LYS A 2 53.58 32.92 44.16
CA LYS A 2 54.25 31.92 43.30
C LYS A 2 53.28 30.77 43.03
N ILE A 3 52.62 30.77 41.87
CA ILE A 3 51.71 29.67 41.48
C ILE A 3 52.56 28.43 41.19
N ASN A 4 52.23 27.31 41.86
CA ASN A 4 52.96 26.05 41.72
C ASN A 4 52.60 25.38 40.39
N LYS A 5 53.46 25.55 39.38
CA LYS A 5 53.26 25.05 38.01
C LYS A 5 52.97 23.54 37.94
N LYS A 6 53.44 22.74 38.91
CA LYS A 6 53.15 21.29 38.99
C LYS A 6 51.67 20.96 39.26
N ARG A 7 50.90 21.91 39.81
CA ARG A 7 49.46 21.74 40.06
C ARG A 7 48.57 22.30 38.94
N LEU A 8 49.12 23.10 38.02
CA LEU A 8 48.36 23.69 36.91
C LEU A 8 47.99 22.67 35.83
N LEU A 9 48.89 21.73 35.51
CA LEU A 9 48.64 20.69 34.52
C LEU A 9 47.50 19.74 34.91
N PRO A 10 47.46 19.14 36.13
CA PRO A 10 46.34 18.28 36.52
C PRO A 10 45.01 19.05 36.69
N LEU A 11 45.05 20.32 37.10
CA LEU A 11 43.86 21.18 37.15
C LEU A 11 43.32 21.49 35.75
N GLY A 12 44.20 21.79 34.79
CA GLY A 12 43.83 22.03 33.39
C GLY A 12 43.23 20.79 32.73
N ILE A 13 43.82 19.61 32.96
CA ILE A 13 43.27 18.34 32.48
C ILE A 13 41.90 18.06 33.11
N GLY A 14 41.76 18.27 34.43
CA GLY A 14 40.49 18.11 35.12
C GLY A 14 39.39 18.99 34.53
N LEU A 15 39.66 20.29 34.34
CA LEU A 15 38.72 21.23 33.73
C LEU A 15 38.36 20.85 32.29
N PHE A 16 39.33 20.39 31.49
CA PHE A 16 39.09 19.94 30.13
C PHE A 16 38.17 18.71 30.08
N VAL A 17 38.38 17.72 30.96
CA VAL A 17 37.50 16.55 31.07
C VAL A 17 36.09 16.95 31.49
N PHE A 18 35.94 17.84 32.48
CA PHE A 18 34.61 18.34 32.88
C PHE A 18 33.91 19.08 31.74
N ALA A 19 34.63 19.90 30.96
CA ALA A 19 34.06 20.59 29.80
C ALA A 19 33.61 19.61 28.72
N MET A 20 34.39 18.56 28.41
CA MET A 20 33.99 17.52 27.45
C MET A 20 32.74 16.76 27.93
N VAL A 21 32.68 16.38 29.21
CA VAL A 21 31.51 15.71 29.78
C VAL A 21 30.27 16.60 29.70
N GLY A 22 30.41 17.90 30.00
CA GLY A 22 29.32 18.87 29.87
C GLY A 22 28.80 18.99 28.44
N LEU A 23 29.70 19.07 27.45
CA LEU A 23 29.34 19.14 26.03
C LEU A 23 28.63 17.87 25.54
N LEU A 24 29.08 16.69 25.99
CA LEU A 24 28.44 15.43 25.63
C LEU A 24 27.05 15.30 26.26
N ALA A 25 26.86 15.76 27.50
CA ALA A 25 25.57 15.78 28.16
C ALA A 25 24.58 16.74 27.47
N ASP A 26 25.04 17.94 27.09
CA ASP A 26 24.23 18.92 26.36
C ASP A 26 23.81 18.39 24.98
N LYS A 27 24.76 17.79 24.25
CA LYS A 27 24.47 17.13 22.96
C LYS A 27 23.43 16.01 23.12
N ALA A 28 23.61 15.12 24.08
CA ALA A 28 22.68 14.00 24.30
C ALA A 28 21.28 14.48 24.73
N TRP A 29 21.22 15.57 25.50
CA TRP A 29 19.95 16.20 25.87
C TRP A 29 19.26 16.85 24.67
N SER A 30 20.02 17.58 23.85
CA SER A 30 19.53 18.19 22.61
C SER A 30 19.00 17.14 21.63
N GLU A 31 19.75 16.06 21.38
CA GLU A 31 19.31 14.95 20.53
C GLU A 31 18.02 14.31 21.05
N LYS A 32 17.97 14.03 22.36
CA LYS A 32 16.75 13.51 22.98
C LYS A 32 15.57 14.46 22.74
N GLN A 33 15.75 15.76 22.94
CA GLN A 33 14.68 16.72 22.80
C GLN A 33 14.19 16.80 21.34
N GLN A 34 15.11 16.85 20.37
CA GLN A 34 14.77 16.86 18.94
C GLN A 34 13.96 15.62 18.52
N GLN A 35 14.34 14.43 19.00
CA GLN A 35 13.60 13.19 18.73
C GLN A 35 12.17 13.23 19.29
N LEU A 36 12.00 13.76 20.52
CA LEU A 36 10.67 13.89 21.14
C LEU A 36 9.83 14.96 20.44
N ASP A 37 10.44 16.09 20.08
CA ASP A 37 9.74 17.20 19.43
C ASP A 37 9.25 16.80 18.04
N LEU A 38 10.07 16.08 17.24
CA LEU A 38 9.70 15.56 15.92
C LEU A 38 8.32 14.85 15.93
N ILE A 39 8.14 13.91 16.87
CA ILE A 39 6.92 13.12 16.96
C ILE A 39 5.81 13.90 17.67
N THR A 40 6.13 14.71 18.69
CA THR A 40 5.14 15.52 19.41
C THR A 40 4.49 16.55 18.50
N ASP A 41 5.29 17.26 17.70
CA ASP A 41 4.82 18.29 16.78
C ASP A 41 3.99 17.68 15.64
N PHE A 42 4.40 16.49 15.16
CA PHE A 42 3.61 15.71 14.21
C PHE A 42 2.21 15.40 14.77
N TYR A 43 2.11 14.82 15.97
CA TYR A 43 0.81 14.50 16.55
C TYR A 43 -0.04 15.73 16.87
N ARG A 44 0.59 16.83 17.28
CA ARG A 44 -0.11 18.09 17.50
C ARG A 44 -0.77 18.59 16.21
N ASP A 45 -0.06 18.55 15.09
CA ASP A 45 -0.63 18.95 13.79
C ASP A 45 -1.67 17.95 13.28
N HIS A 46 -1.37 16.65 13.35
CA HIS A 46 -2.26 15.57 12.90
C HIS A 46 -3.61 15.58 13.63
N LEU A 47 -3.59 15.74 14.96
CA LEU A 47 -4.81 15.73 15.77
C LEU A 47 -5.60 17.04 15.69
N ALA A 48 -4.97 18.17 15.31
CA ALA A 48 -5.64 19.46 15.14
C ALA A 48 -6.55 19.53 13.90
N ARG A 49 -6.47 18.56 12.97
CA ARG A 49 -7.18 18.59 11.68
C ARG A 49 -8.10 17.38 11.49
N PRO A 50 -9.19 17.23 12.27
CA PRO A 50 -10.05 16.04 12.25
C PRO A 50 -10.56 15.66 10.86
N ASP A 51 -10.95 16.64 10.04
CA ASP A 51 -11.48 16.40 8.69
C ASP A 51 -10.41 16.05 7.64
N LYS A 52 -9.12 16.15 8.01
CA LYS A 52 -7.97 15.92 7.12
C LYS A 52 -7.01 14.85 7.65
N ARG A 53 -7.40 14.05 8.65
CA ARG A 53 -6.64 12.89 9.13
C ARG A 53 -6.59 11.83 8.05
N GLN A 54 -5.80 12.08 7.01
CA GLN A 54 -5.51 11.12 5.97
C GLN A 54 -4.14 10.50 6.28
N PRO A 55 -4.02 9.17 6.20
CA PRO A 55 -2.76 8.44 6.44
C PRO A 55 -1.56 8.94 5.61
N SER A 56 -1.80 9.69 4.53
CA SER A 56 -0.79 10.20 3.60
C SER A 56 -0.27 11.62 3.93
N GLN A 57 -0.82 12.31 4.93
CA GLN A 57 -0.41 13.69 5.25
C GLN A 57 0.65 13.72 6.34
N VAL A 58 1.88 13.38 5.96
CA VAL A 58 3.08 13.68 6.76
C VAL A 58 3.78 14.93 6.22
N PRO A 59 4.45 15.73 7.07
CA PRO A 59 5.28 16.81 6.58
C PRO A 59 6.43 16.25 5.71
N PRO A 60 6.87 16.96 4.67
CA PRO A 60 8.01 16.54 3.86
C PRO A 60 9.25 16.25 4.72
N GLY A 61 9.92 15.12 4.47
CA GLY A 61 11.02 14.66 5.30
C GLY A 61 10.58 14.20 6.69
N PHE A 62 9.35 13.76 6.89
CA PHE A 62 9.02 13.07 8.14
C PHE A 62 9.68 11.68 8.18
N PHE A 63 9.62 10.97 7.06
CA PHE A 63 10.20 9.66 6.89
C PHE A 63 11.61 9.74 6.29
N THR A 64 12.38 8.66 6.43
CA THR A 64 13.63 8.48 5.67
C THR A 64 13.31 8.34 4.17
N PRO A 65 14.21 8.77 3.26
CA PRO A 65 14.02 8.60 1.82
C PRO A 65 13.73 7.16 1.40
N GLU A 66 14.34 6.18 2.08
CA GLU A 66 14.11 4.76 1.84
C GLU A 66 12.70 4.33 2.23
N LEU A 67 12.15 4.84 3.34
CA LEU A 67 10.78 4.54 3.74
C LEU A 67 9.76 5.24 2.83
N GLU A 68 10.02 6.50 2.45
CA GLU A 68 9.19 7.22 1.45
C GLU A 68 9.13 6.44 0.13
N ALA A 69 10.28 5.99 -0.38
CA ALA A 69 10.33 5.18 -1.60
C ALA A 69 9.57 3.86 -1.49
N LEU A 70 9.54 3.25 -0.30
CA LEU A 70 8.78 2.02 -0.05
C LEU A 70 7.27 2.27 -0.04
N ILE A 71 6.82 3.37 0.58
CA ILE A 71 5.41 3.81 0.54
C ILE A 71 4.99 4.12 -0.90
N ASP A 72 5.82 4.86 -1.64
CA ASP A 72 5.56 5.20 -3.04
C ASP A 72 5.47 3.95 -3.93
N ALA A 73 6.36 2.98 -3.73
CA ALA A 73 6.31 1.70 -4.44
C ALA A 73 5.02 0.95 -4.13
N ASN A 74 4.57 0.93 -2.87
CA ASN A 74 3.31 0.31 -2.46
C ASN A 74 2.10 0.98 -3.11
N ASN A 75 2.02 2.31 -3.06
CA ASN A 75 0.96 3.08 -3.71
C ASN A 75 0.92 2.85 -5.23
N GLN A 76 2.08 2.81 -5.88
CA GLN A 76 2.17 2.53 -7.31
C GLN A 76 1.73 1.11 -7.66
N LEU A 77 2.16 0.11 -6.89
CA LEU A 77 1.73 -1.28 -7.08
C LEU A 77 0.22 -1.41 -6.88
N CYS A 78 -0.32 -0.77 -5.85
CA CYS A 78 -1.74 -0.76 -5.59
C CYS A 78 -2.53 -0.17 -6.78
N TYR A 79 -2.16 1.04 -7.21
CA TYR A 79 -2.83 1.75 -8.30
C TYR A 79 -2.76 0.98 -9.63
N SER A 80 -1.63 0.34 -9.92
CA SER A 80 -1.38 -0.27 -11.23
C SER A 80 -1.72 -1.76 -11.32
N LEU A 81 -1.61 -2.50 -10.21
CA LEU A 81 -1.65 -3.95 -10.22
C LEU A 81 -2.68 -4.57 -9.27
N SER A 82 -3.36 -3.80 -8.42
CA SER A 82 -4.41 -4.36 -7.57
C SER A 82 -5.50 -5.02 -8.42
N ARG A 83 -5.91 -6.23 -8.00
CA ARG A 83 -6.85 -7.08 -8.72
C ARG A 83 -8.22 -7.15 -8.08
N SER A 84 -8.39 -6.67 -6.84
CA SER A 84 -9.70 -6.58 -6.17
C SER A 84 -10.24 -5.14 -6.17
N ASP A 85 -11.51 -4.99 -5.79
CA ASP A 85 -12.10 -3.68 -5.50
C ASP A 85 -11.87 -3.23 -4.06
N ASP A 86 -11.13 -4.02 -3.29
CA ASP A 86 -10.79 -3.63 -1.93
C ASP A 86 -9.91 -2.38 -1.97
N ILE A 87 -10.12 -1.55 -0.96
CA ILE A 87 -9.23 -0.46 -0.64
C ILE A 87 -7.83 -1.06 -0.43
N CYS A 88 -6.83 -0.41 -1.00
CA CYS A 88 -5.49 -0.96 -1.08
C CYS A 88 -4.49 0.19 -1.00
N GLY A 89 -3.27 -0.12 -0.56
CA GLY A 89 -2.26 0.85 -0.23
C GLY A 89 -2.14 1.00 1.28
N TYR A 90 -0.91 1.25 1.74
CA TYR A 90 -0.63 1.34 3.16
C TYR A 90 -1.40 2.46 3.82
N GLY A 91 -2.15 2.11 4.87
CA GLY A 91 -3.04 3.01 5.59
C GLY A 91 -4.37 3.31 4.90
N ALA A 92 -4.67 2.72 3.74
CA ALA A 92 -5.90 3.05 3.03
C ALA A 92 -7.18 2.67 3.82
N ASP A 93 -7.11 1.65 4.69
CA ASP A 93 -8.22 1.20 5.55
C ASP A 93 -8.18 1.73 7.00
N SER A 94 -7.13 2.44 7.41
CA SER A 94 -6.99 2.90 8.79
C SER A 94 -5.98 4.03 8.94
N ASP A 95 -6.18 4.88 9.95
CA ASP A 95 -5.15 5.85 10.33
C ASP A 95 -3.99 5.12 11.03
N VAL A 96 -2.91 4.91 10.28
CA VAL A 96 -1.69 4.22 10.76
C VAL A 96 -1.00 4.96 11.89
N PHE A 97 -1.21 6.28 12.03
CA PHE A 97 -0.66 7.05 13.13
C PHE A 97 -1.52 6.96 14.39
N LEU A 98 -2.75 6.45 14.28
CA LEU A 98 -3.61 6.15 15.41
C LEU A 98 -3.72 4.64 15.70
N ASP A 99 -3.21 3.78 14.81
CA ASP A 99 -3.41 2.32 14.84
C ASP A 99 -4.90 1.99 15.08
N ALA A 100 -5.77 2.65 14.29
CA ALA A 100 -7.21 2.55 14.41
C ALA A 100 -7.91 2.90 13.08
N GLN A 101 -9.01 2.20 12.78
CA GLN A 101 -9.88 2.51 11.63
C GLN A 101 -10.73 3.76 11.90
N GLU A 102 -11.15 3.92 13.16
CA GLU A 102 -11.94 5.06 13.62
C GLU A 102 -11.37 5.60 14.93
N ALA A 103 -11.65 6.88 15.17
CA ALA A 103 -11.30 7.57 16.40
C ALA A 103 -12.49 8.40 16.87
N SER A 104 -12.47 8.84 18.13
CA SER A 104 -13.52 9.73 18.65
C SER A 104 -13.63 10.98 17.77
N PRO A 105 -14.86 11.38 17.36
CA PRO A 105 -15.07 12.62 16.59
C PRO A 105 -14.58 13.88 17.33
N SER A 106 -14.44 13.76 18.64
CA SER A 106 -14.01 14.83 19.53
C SER A 106 -12.59 14.64 20.06
N LEU A 107 -11.83 13.70 19.47
CA LEU A 107 -10.41 13.50 19.75
C LEU A 107 -9.63 14.73 19.32
N ASP A 108 -8.78 15.23 20.21
CA ASP A 108 -7.78 16.25 19.97
C ASP A 108 -6.49 15.89 20.74
N PHE A 109 -5.44 16.70 20.62
CA PHE A 109 -4.15 16.42 21.23
C PHE A 109 -4.25 16.30 22.76
N GLU A 110 -4.97 17.21 23.41
CA GLU A 110 -5.15 17.25 24.86
C GLU A 110 -5.96 16.04 25.37
N ARG A 111 -7.09 15.75 24.72
CA ARG A 111 -8.01 14.67 25.10
C ARG A 111 -7.43 13.29 24.83
N SER A 112 -6.57 13.16 23.83
CA SER A 112 -5.86 11.91 23.57
C SER A 112 -4.96 11.47 24.72
N SER A 113 -4.71 12.34 25.71
CA SER A 113 -3.77 12.08 26.80
C SER A 113 -2.38 11.69 26.29
N PHE A 114 -1.95 12.31 25.19
CA PHE A 114 -0.69 12.02 24.51
C PHE A 114 0.50 12.12 25.47
N ARG A 115 1.35 11.10 25.46
CA ARG A 115 2.63 11.06 26.17
C ARG A 115 3.68 10.50 25.24
N ILE A 116 4.89 10.98 25.44
CA ILE A 116 6.03 10.57 24.64
C ILE A 116 7.26 10.34 25.52
N SER A 117 8.04 9.32 25.20
CA SER A 117 9.28 9.04 25.91
C SER A 117 10.31 8.38 25.00
N ARG A 118 11.59 8.63 25.28
CA ARG A 118 12.70 7.94 24.61
C ARG A 118 12.91 6.60 25.31
N VAL A 119 12.76 5.50 24.57
CA VAL A 119 12.87 4.11 25.09
C VAL A 119 14.11 3.38 24.57
N GLY A 120 14.89 4.02 23.72
CA GLY A 120 16.21 3.57 23.26
C GLY A 120 16.99 4.71 22.62
N ASP A 121 18.21 4.45 22.16
CA ASP A 121 19.05 5.50 21.57
C ASP A 121 18.37 6.15 20.35
N ASN A 122 17.69 5.35 19.54
CA ASN A 122 17.04 5.77 18.31
C ASN A 122 15.55 5.42 18.29
N VAL A 123 14.94 5.27 19.47
CA VAL A 123 13.53 4.84 19.56
C VAL A 123 12.76 5.73 20.51
N VAL A 124 11.68 6.29 19.99
CA VAL A 124 10.71 7.09 20.75
C VAL A 124 9.38 6.36 20.77
N GLU A 125 8.77 6.30 21.94
CA GLU A 125 7.47 5.68 22.17
C GLU A 125 6.42 6.77 22.43
N ALA A 126 5.39 6.77 21.60
CA ALA A 126 4.18 7.58 21.76
C ALA A 126 3.05 6.71 22.32
N THR A 127 2.36 7.21 23.33
CA THR A 127 1.17 6.58 23.91
C THR A 127 0.03 7.59 23.99
N PHE A 128 -1.16 7.19 23.58
CA PHE A 128 -2.35 8.04 23.54
C PHE A 128 -3.61 7.16 23.56
N ASN A 129 -4.78 7.77 23.72
CA ASN A 129 -6.07 7.09 23.71
C ASN A 129 -6.97 7.65 22.60
N VAL A 130 -7.44 6.79 21.69
CA VAL A 130 -8.23 7.21 20.52
C VAL A 130 -9.74 7.36 20.82
N TYR A 131 -10.21 6.82 21.95
CA TYR A 131 -11.55 7.05 22.52
C TYR A 131 -11.46 7.32 24.04
N PRO A 132 -11.03 8.52 24.45
CA PRO A 132 -10.73 8.82 25.85
C PRO A 132 -11.91 8.57 26.80
N ASP A 133 -13.13 8.75 26.30
CA ASP A 133 -14.37 8.60 27.08
C ASP A 133 -14.79 7.12 27.26
N MET A 134 -14.13 6.18 26.57
CA MET A 134 -14.44 4.74 26.61
C MET A 134 -13.40 3.90 27.38
N GLY A 135 -12.45 4.55 28.04
CA GLY A 135 -11.46 3.91 28.91
C GLY A 135 -10.24 3.34 28.19
N THR A 136 -9.41 2.59 28.92
CA THR A 136 -8.04 2.21 28.52
C THR A 136 -7.97 1.13 27.44
N ALA A 137 -9.09 0.49 27.08
CA ALA A 137 -9.14 -0.46 25.96
C ALA A 137 -8.79 0.21 24.61
N TYR A 138 -8.89 1.54 24.56
CA TYR A 138 -8.59 2.37 23.39
C TYR A 138 -7.24 3.07 23.50
N ASP A 139 -6.42 2.69 24.48
CA ASP A 139 -5.03 3.10 24.54
C ASP A 139 -4.28 2.50 23.35
N ARG A 140 -3.36 3.28 22.82
CA ARG A 140 -2.50 2.97 21.68
C ARG A 140 -1.07 3.30 22.04
N GLN A 141 -0.17 2.52 21.47
CA GLN A 141 1.26 2.63 21.68
C GLN A 141 1.94 2.38 20.34
N ILE A 142 2.72 3.36 19.90
CA ILE A 142 3.49 3.28 18.67
C ILE A 142 4.93 3.66 19.00
N ARG A 143 5.89 2.85 18.53
CA ARG A 143 7.32 3.15 18.65
C ARG A 143 7.87 3.59 17.30
N TYR A 144 8.48 4.74 17.28
CA TYR A 144 9.15 5.32 16.11
C TYR A 144 10.64 5.01 16.19
N VAL A 145 11.13 4.28 15.20
CA VAL A 145 12.57 4.06 14.99
C VAL A 145 13.09 5.25 14.18
N LEU A 146 14.07 5.96 14.72
CA LEU A 146 14.57 7.21 14.18
C LEU A 146 16.00 7.06 13.66
N VAL A 147 16.32 7.76 12.59
CA VAL A 147 17.68 7.86 12.03
C VAL A 147 18.05 9.34 11.96
N GLN A 148 19.29 9.65 12.35
CA GLN A 148 19.85 10.99 12.18
C GLN A 148 20.38 11.11 10.76
N GLU A 149 19.83 12.03 9.98
CA GLU A 149 20.31 12.44 8.67
C GLU A 149 20.87 13.86 8.72
N ASP A 150 21.44 14.32 7.60
CA ASP A 150 22.07 15.65 7.47
C ASP A 150 21.10 16.79 7.83
N GLU A 151 19.80 16.61 7.53
CA GLU A 151 18.76 17.61 7.77
C GLU A 151 18.02 17.45 9.11
N GLY A 152 18.33 16.42 9.90
CA GLY A 152 17.68 16.15 11.18
C GLY A 152 17.29 14.69 11.39
N TRP A 153 16.55 14.44 12.48
CA TRP A 153 15.96 13.13 12.74
C TRP A 153 14.80 12.85 11.79
N ARG A 154 14.76 11.63 11.27
CA ARG A 154 13.72 11.10 10.38
C ARG A 154 13.20 9.77 10.92
N VAL A 155 11.94 9.43 10.62
CA VAL A 155 11.33 8.15 10.97
C VAL A 155 11.70 7.10 9.91
N ASP A 156 12.36 6.02 10.32
CA ASP A 156 12.75 4.92 9.43
C ASP A 156 11.82 3.71 9.53
N ASP A 157 11.16 3.53 10.68
CA ASP A 157 10.13 2.51 10.88
C ASP A 157 9.17 2.92 12.00
N MET A 158 7.96 2.35 11.95
CA MET A 158 6.96 2.42 13.02
C MET A 158 6.65 1.00 13.49
N LEU A 159 6.80 0.77 14.79
CA LEU A 159 6.51 -0.51 15.43
C LEU A 159 5.21 -0.41 16.22
N PHE A 160 4.31 -1.34 15.94
CA PHE A 160 3.01 -1.42 16.60
C PHE A 160 2.96 -2.59 17.58
N SER A 161 1.79 -2.79 18.20
CA SER A 161 1.54 -3.97 19.03
C SER A 161 1.78 -5.27 18.25
N GLN A 162 2.04 -6.37 18.98
CA GLN A 162 2.30 -7.69 18.39
C GLN A 162 3.54 -7.76 17.47
N ASN A 163 4.51 -6.86 17.66
CA ASN A 163 5.75 -6.82 16.88
C ASN A 163 5.53 -6.61 15.37
N ARG A 164 4.44 -5.91 15.05
CA ARG A 164 4.13 -5.38 13.72
C ARG A 164 5.09 -4.22 13.40
N SER A 165 5.51 -4.12 12.15
CA SER A 165 6.43 -3.09 11.64
C SER A 165 5.88 -2.55 10.33
N MET A 166 5.84 -1.23 10.19
CA MET A 166 5.39 -0.55 8.98
C MET A 166 6.19 -1.02 7.75
N ARG A 167 7.52 -1.12 7.85
CA ARG A 167 8.35 -1.60 6.74
C ARG A 167 7.99 -3.02 6.32
N VAL A 168 7.81 -3.90 7.31
CA VAL A 168 7.48 -5.31 7.06
C VAL A 168 6.09 -5.43 6.43
N GLU A 169 5.12 -4.67 6.92
CA GLU A 169 3.75 -4.66 6.39
C GLU A 169 3.70 -4.15 4.95
N LEU A 170 4.40 -3.05 4.66
CA LEU A 170 4.54 -2.51 3.29
C LEU A 170 5.14 -3.55 2.33
N LEU A 171 6.21 -4.23 2.74
CA LEU A 171 6.84 -5.28 1.92
C LEU A 171 5.90 -6.47 1.70
N GLN A 172 5.20 -6.92 2.75
CA GLN A 172 4.24 -8.02 2.66
C GLN A 172 3.06 -7.67 1.76
N GLU A 173 2.54 -6.45 1.85
CA GLU A 173 1.46 -5.98 0.99
C GLU A 173 1.93 -5.90 -0.48
N ASN A 174 3.13 -5.39 -0.73
CA ASN A 174 3.74 -5.36 -2.07
C ASN A 174 3.86 -6.77 -2.66
N ASP A 175 4.37 -7.72 -1.87
CA ASP A 175 4.50 -9.11 -2.28
C ASP A 175 3.13 -9.75 -2.54
N ALA A 176 2.12 -9.46 -1.71
CA ALA A 176 0.76 -9.95 -1.90
C ALA A 176 0.11 -9.39 -3.17
N ILE A 177 0.27 -8.09 -3.45
CA ILE A 177 -0.22 -7.47 -4.69
C ILE A 177 0.45 -8.12 -5.91
N LEU A 178 1.78 -8.29 -5.88
CA LEU A 178 2.53 -8.92 -6.96
C LEU A 178 2.16 -10.39 -7.15
N ALA A 179 1.94 -11.13 -6.06
CA ALA A 179 1.52 -12.53 -6.11
C ALA A 179 0.15 -12.68 -6.77
N ARG A 180 -0.85 -11.88 -6.34
CA ARG A 180 -2.19 -11.85 -6.95
C ARG A 180 -2.14 -11.45 -8.42
N ALA A 181 -1.35 -10.45 -8.77
CA ALA A 181 -1.20 -10.00 -10.15
C ALA A 181 -0.55 -11.07 -11.07
N ARG A 182 0.30 -11.94 -10.50
CA ARG A 182 0.91 -13.10 -11.18
C ARG A 182 0.01 -14.32 -11.24
N ASP A 183 -1.05 -14.36 -10.44
CA ASP A 183 -2.02 -15.43 -10.43
C ASP A 183 -3.08 -15.18 -11.52
N LEU A 184 -3.04 -16.02 -12.56
CA LEU A 184 -4.01 -15.96 -13.65
C LEU A 184 -5.42 -16.31 -13.15
N GLY A 185 -5.54 -17.24 -12.20
CA GLY A 185 -6.83 -17.65 -11.65
C GLY A 185 -7.50 -16.50 -10.89
N ASP A 186 -6.74 -15.79 -10.05
CA ASP A 186 -7.22 -14.59 -9.35
C ASP A 186 -7.63 -13.50 -10.37
N THR A 187 -6.73 -13.20 -11.33
CA THR A 187 -6.98 -12.19 -12.35
C THR A 187 -8.22 -12.51 -13.21
N ALA A 188 -8.31 -13.73 -13.73
CA ALA A 188 -9.44 -14.16 -14.55
C ALA A 188 -10.73 -14.23 -13.73
N GLY A 189 -10.65 -14.67 -12.47
CA GLY A 189 -11.78 -14.68 -11.53
C GLY A 189 -12.42 -13.31 -11.38
N TRP A 190 -11.63 -12.25 -11.19
CA TRP A 190 -12.14 -10.88 -11.13
C TRP A 190 -12.70 -10.38 -12.46
N VAL A 191 -12.03 -10.65 -13.59
CA VAL A 191 -12.55 -10.29 -14.91
C VAL A 191 -13.92 -10.92 -15.16
N PHE A 192 -14.07 -12.22 -14.90
CA PHE A 192 -15.35 -12.91 -15.08
C PHE A 192 -16.39 -12.50 -14.05
N ASN A 193 -16.00 -12.13 -12.83
CA ASN A 193 -16.91 -11.55 -11.85
C ASN A 193 -17.55 -10.26 -12.42
N TYR A 194 -16.75 -9.34 -12.95
CA TYR A 194 -17.26 -8.11 -13.57
C TYR A 194 -18.05 -8.35 -14.84
N LEU A 195 -17.63 -9.28 -15.69
CA LEU A 195 -18.42 -9.63 -16.87
C LEU A 195 -19.77 -10.27 -16.53
N ARG A 196 -19.92 -10.92 -15.36
CA ARG A 196 -21.19 -11.51 -14.92
C ARG A 196 -22.17 -10.47 -14.36
N ASN A 197 -21.68 -9.30 -13.96
CA ASN A 197 -22.48 -8.25 -13.36
C ASN A 197 -22.49 -7.02 -14.27
N GLY A 198 -23.58 -6.84 -15.03
CA GLY A 198 -23.72 -5.77 -16.03
C GLY A 198 -23.41 -4.37 -15.49
N ASP A 199 -23.69 -4.12 -14.21
CA ASP A 199 -23.43 -2.84 -13.55
C ASP A 199 -21.94 -2.58 -13.25
N MET A 200 -21.06 -3.56 -13.50
CA MET A 200 -19.62 -3.51 -13.21
C MET A 200 -18.75 -3.72 -14.47
N LEU A 201 -19.34 -3.71 -15.67
CA LEU A 201 -18.60 -3.99 -16.91
C LEU A 201 -17.45 -3.01 -17.17
N ASP A 202 -17.62 -1.76 -16.76
CA ASP A 202 -16.57 -0.73 -16.83
C ASP A 202 -15.35 -1.09 -15.96
N ARG A 203 -15.54 -1.84 -14.86
CA ARG A 203 -14.45 -2.31 -14.00
C ARG A 203 -13.59 -3.37 -14.68
N ALA A 204 -14.16 -4.19 -15.58
CA ALA A 204 -13.38 -5.17 -16.36
C ALA A 204 -12.30 -4.51 -17.23
N VAL A 205 -12.54 -3.26 -17.66
CA VAL A 205 -11.59 -2.47 -18.46
C VAL A 205 -10.24 -2.30 -17.77
N ARG A 206 -10.18 -2.32 -16.43
CA ARG A 206 -8.92 -2.18 -15.68
C ARG A 206 -7.94 -3.34 -15.90
N PHE A 207 -8.41 -4.48 -16.38
CA PHE A 207 -7.59 -5.65 -16.69
C PHE A 207 -7.13 -5.72 -18.15
N ILE A 208 -7.55 -4.76 -18.97
CA ILE A 208 -7.28 -4.76 -20.39
C ILE A 208 -5.99 -3.99 -20.67
N ALA A 209 -5.06 -4.65 -21.38
CA ALA A 209 -3.90 -3.97 -21.92
C ALA A 209 -4.28 -3.29 -23.23
N PHE A 210 -4.08 -1.96 -23.30
CA PHE A 210 -4.40 -1.16 -24.48
C PHE A 210 -3.16 -0.90 -25.36
N PRO A 211 -3.32 -0.93 -26.70
CA PRO A 211 -4.54 -1.29 -27.43
C PRO A 211 -4.84 -2.80 -27.35
N VAL A 212 -6.11 -3.15 -27.18
CA VAL A 212 -6.58 -4.55 -27.12
C VAL A 212 -7.05 -5.00 -28.49
N GLN A 213 -6.77 -6.26 -28.87
CA GLN A 213 -7.29 -6.81 -30.11
C GLN A 213 -8.67 -7.41 -29.90
N VAL A 214 -9.70 -6.90 -30.57
CA VAL A 214 -11.07 -7.45 -30.51
C VAL A 214 -11.44 -8.02 -31.87
N CYS A 215 -11.73 -9.31 -31.90
CA CYS A 215 -12.22 -10.04 -33.07
C CYS A 215 -13.72 -10.25 -32.94
N ASP A 216 -14.48 -9.79 -33.93
CA ASP A 216 -15.91 -9.99 -33.98
C ASP A 216 -16.28 -11.45 -34.23
N GLN A 217 -17.58 -11.73 -34.24
CA GLN A 217 -18.13 -13.07 -34.44
C GLN A 217 -17.84 -13.68 -35.83
N TYR A 218 -17.34 -12.88 -36.79
CA TYR A 218 -16.96 -13.31 -38.13
C TYR A 218 -15.43 -13.45 -38.27
N GLY A 219 -14.67 -13.10 -37.22
CA GLY A 219 -13.21 -13.20 -37.18
C GLY A 219 -12.48 -11.97 -37.70
N VAL A 220 -13.18 -10.86 -37.92
CA VAL A 220 -12.56 -9.58 -38.26
C VAL A 220 -12.03 -8.95 -36.98
N CYS A 221 -10.73 -8.73 -36.91
CA CYS A 221 -10.06 -8.20 -35.73
C CYS A 221 -9.68 -6.72 -35.90
N ALA A 222 -9.88 -5.93 -34.85
CA ALA A 222 -9.44 -4.54 -34.79
C ALA A 222 -8.71 -4.27 -33.46
N ALA A 223 -7.69 -3.41 -33.49
CA ALA A 223 -7.07 -2.88 -32.29
C ALA A 223 -7.95 -1.74 -31.74
N MET A 224 -8.41 -1.87 -30.50
CA MET A 224 -9.28 -0.90 -29.83
C MET A 224 -8.53 -0.17 -28.73
N LYS A 225 -8.80 1.13 -28.60
CA LYS A 225 -8.34 1.96 -27.48
C LYS A 225 -9.36 1.89 -26.33
N ARG A 226 -8.97 2.39 -25.16
CA ARG A 226 -9.81 2.37 -23.95
C ARG A 226 -11.15 3.07 -24.13
N ASP A 227 -11.18 4.14 -24.91
CA ASP A 227 -12.34 4.99 -25.19
C ASP A 227 -13.12 4.57 -26.45
N ASP A 228 -12.75 3.46 -27.11
CA ASP A 228 -13.46 2.97 -28.28
C ASP A 228 -14.83 2.40 -27.87
N PRO A 229 -15.96 2.94 -28.35
CA PRO A 229 -17.29 2.49 -27.94
C PRO A 229 -17.56 1.03 -28.31
N ARG A 230 -16.86 0.48 -29.31
CA ARG A 230 -16.98 -0.92 -29.72
C ARG A 230 -16.43 -1.88 -28.68
N LEU A 231 -15.53 -1.42 -27.80
CA LEU A 231 -15.02 -2.24 -26.71
C LEU A 231 -16.13 -2.57 -25.72
N MET A 232 -16.92 -1.57 -25.31
CA MET A 232 -18.02 -1.78 -24.38
C MET A 232 -19.09 -2.70 -24.99
N GLN A 233 -19.36 -2.59 -26.29
CA GLN A 233 -20.25 -3.52 -27.00
C GLN A 233 -19.74 -4.96 -26.97
N ALA A 234 -18.42 -5.17 -27.09
CA ALA A 234 -17.83 -6.50 -27.00
C ALA A 234 -17.89 -7.07 -25.57
N LEU A 235 -17.69 -6.24 -24.54
CA LEU A 235 -17.82 -6.64 -23.13
C LEU A 235 -19.27 -6.96 -22.76
N ASP A 236 -20.22 -6.18 -23.25
CA ASP A 236 -21.67 -6.42 -23.09
C ASP A 236 -22.08 -7.75 -23.75
N TYR A 237 -21.60 -8.00 -24.97
CA TYR A 237 -21.83 -9.29 -25.65
C TYR A 237 -21.25 -10.49 -24.88
N LEU A 238 -20.06 -10.33 -24.27
CA LEU A 238 -19.47 -11.35 -23.39
C LEU A 238 -20.31 -11.60 -22.13
N SER A 239 -20.88 -10.54 -21.54
CA SER A 239 -21.76 -10.61 -20.37
C SER A 239 -23.05 -11.37 -20.65
N ASP A 240 -23.68 -11.08 -21.79
CA ASP A 240 -24.94 -11.72 -22.19
C ASP A 240 -24.76 -13.20 -22.57
N ASN A 241 -23.64 -13.52 -23.22
CA ASN A 241 -23.33 -14.87 -23.68
C ASN A 241 -22.48 -15.60 -22.65
N LYS A 242 -23.04 -15.80 -21.46
CA LYS A 242 -22.49 -16.53 -20.30
C LYS A 242 -22.05 -17.96 -20.67
N SER A 243 -21.03 -18.12 -21.50
CA SER A 243 -20.41 -19.40 -21.80
C SER A 243 -19.71 -19.87 -20.53
N ASP A 244 -19.79 -21.17 -20.23
CA ASP A 244 -19.05 -21.86 -19.18
C ASP A 244 -17.59 -21.40 -19.16
N THR A 245 -17.32 -20.40 -18.34
CA THR A 245 -16.04 -19.68 -18.22
C THR A 245 -15.24 -20.23 -17.05
N ASP A 246 -15.71 -21.33 -16.46
CA ASP A 246 -15.27 -21.85 -15.16
C ASP A 246 -14.07 -22.81 -15.24
N VAL A 247 -13.63 -23.21 -16.44
CA VAL A 247 -12.44 -24.06 -16.55
C VAL A 247 -11.20 -23.19 -16.62
N LEU A 248 -10.76 -22.74 -15.46
CA LEU A 248 -9.41 -22.18 -15.31
C LEU A 248 -8.38 -23.27 -15.65
N PRO A 249 -7.31 -22.93 -16.40
CA PRO A 249 -6.24 -23.87 -16.65
C PRO A 249 -5.57 -24.26 -15.33
N PRO A 250 -5.02 -25.49 -15.22
CA PRO A 250 -4.33 -25.91 -14.02
C PRO A 250 -3.13 -24.99 -13.73
N PRO A 251 -2.78 -24.76 -12.45
CA PRO A 251 -1.72 -23.80 -12.07
C PRO A 251 -0.37 -24.00 -12.77
N ALA A 252 -0.02 -25.25 -13.10
CA ALA A 252 1.20 -25.59 -13.83
C ALA A 252 1.25 -24.99 -15.25
N GLU A 253 0.10 -24.92 -15.94
CA GLU A 253 -0.02 -24.29 -17.26
C GLU A 253 -0.09 -22.77 -17.15
N ALA A 254 -0.49 -22.24 -15.99
CA ALA A 254 -0.64 -20.81 -15.69
C ALA A 254 0.61 -20.13 -15.12
N GLN A 255 1.79 -20.76 -15.18
CA GLN A 255 3.02 -20.14 -14.67
C GLN A 255 3.31 -18.81 -15.40
N ALA A 256 3.43 -17.73 -14.63
CA ALA A 256 3.72 -16.38 -15.12
C ALA A 256 5.10 -16.30 -15.79
N ALA A 257 5.12 -15.92 -17.06
CA ALA A 257 6.33 -15.70 -17.85
C ALA A 257 6.06 -14.60 -18.88
N ASP A 258 6.95 -13.62 -19.01
CA ASP A 258 6.72 -12.47 -19.90
C ASP A 258 6.43 -12.91 -21.35
N GLY A 259 5.38 -12.34 -21.92
CA GLY A 259 4.88 -12.64 -23.27
C GLY A 259 4.07 -13.94 -23.37
N LYS A 260 3.92 -14.71 -22.29
CA LYS A 260 3.10 -15.93 -22.30
C LYS A 260 1.63 -15.57 -22.45
N VAL A 261 0.96 -16.27 -23.35
CA VAL A 261 -0.47 -16.09 -23.66
C VAL A 261 -1.25 -17.33 -23.27
N ILE A 262 -2.36 -17.14 -22.57
CA ILE A 262 -3.29 -18.20 -22.18
C ILE A 262 -4.72 -17.77 -22.53
N ALA A 263 -5.41 -18.63 -23.28
CA ALA A 263 -6.79 -18.41 -23.66
C ALA A 263 -7.74 -19.01 -22.60
N ILE A 264 -8.70 -18.22 -22.12
CA ILE A 264 -9.79 -18.67 -21.25
C ILE A 264 -11.10 -18.17 -21.86
N GLY A 265 -11.88 -19.10 -22.41
CA GLY A 265 -13.07 -18.76 -23.21
C GLY A 265 -12.71 -17.83 -24.38
N ALA A 266 -13.42 -16.70 -24.46
CA ALA A 266 -13.20 -15.68 -25.49
C ALA A 266 -12.01 -14.73 -25.20
N LEU A 267 -11.35 -14.85 -24.05
CA LEU A 267 -10.29 -13.91 -23.64
C LEU A 267 -8.91 -14.55 -23.78
N ASP A 268 -7.96 -13.83 -24.37
CA ASP A 268 -6.53 -14.16 -24.28
C ASP A 268 -5.88 -13.26 -23.22
N PHE A 269 -5.33 -13.89 -22.20
CA PHE A 269 -4.54 -13.26 -21.15
C PHE A 269 -3.07 -13.36 -21.50
N THR A 270 -2.37 -12.23 -21.55
CA THR A 270 -0.91 -12.18 -21.70
C THR A 270 -0.26 -11.73 -20.41
N PHE A 271 0.75 -12.44 -19.96
CA PHE A 271 1.58 -11.99 -18.84
C PHE A 271 2.60 -10.97 -19.34
N GLN A 272 2.51 -9.74 -18.85
CA GLN A 272 3.43 -8.65 -19.17
C GLN A 272 3.42 -7.62 -18.05
N ASN A 273 4.50 -6.85 -17.92
CA ASN A 273 4.62 -5.82 -16.88
C ASN A 273 4.26 -6.35 -15.47
N ARG A 274 4.71 -7.58 -15.17
CA ARG A 274 4.53 -8.28 -13.89
C ARG A 274 3.09 -8.77 -13.59
N ALA A 275 2.18 -8.74 -14.55
CA ALA A 275 0.81 -9.21 -14.34
C ALA A 275 0.13 -9.80 -15.57
N TRP A 276 -0.98 -10.50 -15.35
CA TRP A 276 -1.87 -10.95 -16.42
C TRP A 276 -2.79 -9.83 -16.90
N TRP A 277 -2.88 -9.67 -18.22
CA TRP A 277 -3.72 -8.67 -18.87
C TRP A 277 -4.53 -9.29 -20.00
N VAL A 278 -5.77 -8.87 -20.16
CA VAL A 278 -6.55 -9.19 -21.35
C VAL A 278 -5.97 -8.40 -22.52
N THR A 279 -5.37 -9.11 -23.47
CA THR A 279 -4.77 -8.53 -24.68
C THR A 279 -5.58 -8.80 -25.93
N ARG A 280 -6.45 -9.82 -25.90
CA ARG A 280 -7.37 -10.09 -26.99
C ARG A 280 -8.72 -10.63 -26.51
N ILE A 281 -9.76 -10.21 -27.22
CA ILE A 281 -11.14 -10.69 -27.10
C ILE A 281 -11.54 -11.32 -28.44
N ASP A 282 -11.89 -12.59 -28.47
CA ASP A 282 -12.26 -13.33 -29.68
C ASP A 282 -13.69 -13.90 -29.56
N LEU A 283 -14.67 -13.15 -30.05
CA LEU A 283 -16.09 -13.45 -29.88
C LEU A 283 -16.55 -14.69 -30.66
N ARG A 284 -15.77 -15.15 -31.65
CA ARG A 284 -16.06 -16.43 -32.35
C ARG A 284 -16.06 -17.62 -31.41
N ARG A 285 -15.25 -17.58 -30.35
CA ARG A 285 -15.12 -18.69 -29.40
C ARG A 285 -16.39 -18.92 -28.58
N LEU A 286 -17.30 -17.95 -28.55
CA LEU A 286 -18.60 -18.08 -27.91
C LEU A 286 -19.60 -18.89 -28.76
N GLN A 287 -19.39 -18.98 -30.08
CA GLN A 287 -20.28 -19.69 -31.00
C GLN A 287 -20.12 -21.22 -30.99
N GLY A 288 -19.13 -21.74 -30.23
CA GLY A 288 -18.83 -23.17 -30.11
C GLY A 288 -19.67 -23.92 -29.05
N ILE A 289 -20.45 -23.23 -28.21
CA ILE A 289 -21.28 -23.83 -27.17
C ILE A 289 -22.76 -23.68 -27.54
N LYS A 290 -23.25 -24.51 -28.46
CA LYS A 290 -24.69 -24.76 -28.59
C LYS A 290 -25.05 -25.91 -27.64
N PRO A 291 -26.01 -25.75 -26.70
CA PRO A 291 -26.66 -26.93 -26.15
C PRO A 291 -27.30 -27.69 -27.31
N ALA A 292 -27.05 -28.98 -27.40
CA ALA A 292 -27.63 -29.86 -28.40
C ALA A 292 -29.13 -30.00 -28.16
N SER A 293 -29.94 -29.01 -28.54
CA SER A 293 -31.36 -29.20 -28.80
C SER A 293 -31.54 -29.53 -30.28
N GLY A 294 -31.24 -30.78 -30.60
CA GLY A 294 -31.74 -31.39 -31.81
C GLY A 294 -33.26 -31.46 -31.76
N LEU A 295 -33.92 -30.69 -32.61
CA LEU A 295 -35.23 -31.03 -33.13
C LEU A 295 -35.17 -30.79 -34.64
N PRO A 296 -35.37 -31.82 -35.47
CA PRO A 296 -35.35 -31.66 -36.91
C PRO A 296 -36.60 -30.89 -37.37
N PRO A 297 -36.54 -30.19 -38.51
CA PRO A 297 -37.69 -29.47 -39.03
C PRO A 297 -38.75 -30.49 -39.48
N THR A 298 -39.94 -30.40 -38.89
CA THR A 298 -41.13 -31.03 -39.44
C THR A 298 -41.56 -30.31 -40.70
N VAL A 299 -41.85 -31.11 -41.73
CA VAL A 299 -42.35 -30.80 -43.07
C VAL A 299 -43.56 -29.86 -43.03
#